data_AF-A0A552ESB1-F1
#
_entry.id   AF-A0A552ESB1-F1
#
_cell.length_a   1.000
_cell.length_b   1.000
_cell.length_c   1.000
_cell.angle_alpha   90.00
_cell.angle_beta   90.00
_cell.angle_gamma   90.00
#
_symmetry.space_group_name_H-M   'P 1'
#
loop_
_entity.id
_entity.type
_entity.pdbx_description
1 polymer ?
#
loop_
_entity_poly.entity_id
_entity_poly.type
_entity_poly.pdbx_seq_one_letter_code
_entity_poly.pdbx_strand_id
1 'polypeptide(L)'
;MTTTADDVWKLLAELVEAQKETERCFQETERRFQETERVLKEQSLETERRFQETERVLKEQSLETERRFQETERILKEQSLKTDRQITRVSQEIGNLGGKWGRFVENMVAPACETLFLNRDIPVHQVSQRVRKRLDGKTLEIDVLVTNENHVLVVEVKSSLSVDDVKELIKNLTEFRQFFPEY
;
A
#
# COMPACT_ATOMS: atom_id res chain seq x y z
N MET A 1 -8.33 -69.11 -82.47
CA MET A 1 -8.59 -69.39 -81.04
C MET A 1 -10.07 -69.13 -80.82
N THR A 2 -10.90 -70.14 -81.02
CA THR A 2 -12.36 -70.04 -80.93
C THR A 2 -12.76 -70.23 -79.48
N THR A 3 -13.26 -69.18 -78.83
CA THR A 3 -13.93 -69.28 -77.53
C THR A 3 -15.04 -70.31 -77.65
N THR A 4 -14.97 -71.36 -76.83
CA THR A 4 -15.98 -72.42 -76.81
C THR A 4 -17.17 -71.98 -75.94
N ALA A 5 -18.33 -72.60 -76.15
CA ALA A 5 -19.52 -72.28 -75.36
C ALA A 5 -19.29 -72.47 -73.85
N ASP A 6 -18.41 -73.41 -73.47
CA ASP A 6 -18.02 -73.66 -72.07
C ASP A 6 -17.20 -72.50 -71.48
N ASP A 7 -16.34 -71.84 -72.28
CA ASP A 7 -15.57 -70.67 -71.83
C ASP A 7 -16.50 -69.48 -71.52
N VAL A 8 -17.57 -69.31 -72.30
CA VAL A 8 -18.58 -68.24 -72.09
C VAL A 8 -19.40 -68.50 -70.82
N TRP A 9 -19.81 -69.74 -70.56
CA TRP A 9 -20.53 -70.10 -69.34
C TRP A 9 -19.68 -69.94 -68.08
N LYS A 10 -18.39 -70.25 -68.17
CA LYS A 10 -17.45 -70.06 -67.07
C LYS A 10 -17.26 -68.58 -66.74
N LEU A 11 -17.09 -67.72 -67.75
CA LEU A 11 -17.02 -66.27 -67.58
C LEU A 11 -18.31 -65.67 -67.00
N LEU A 12 -19.49 -66.18 -67.40
CA LEU A 12 -20.78 -65.77 -66.82
C LEU A 12 -20.90 -66.18 -65.34
N ALA A 13 -20.44 -67.38 -64.98
CA ALA A 13 -20.44 -67.83 -63.58
C ALA A 13 -19.48 -66.98 -62.72
N GLU A 14 -18.29 -66.66 -63.23
CA GLU A 14 -17.33 -65.78 -62.57
C GLU A 14 -17.88 -64.34 -62.43
N LEU A 15 -18.59 -63.82 -63.44
CA LEU A 15 -19.24 -62.52 -63.38
C LEU A 15 -20.35 -62.46 -62.32
N VAL A 16 -21.16 -63.52 -62.20
CA VAL A 16 -22.22 -63.61 -61.19
C VAL A 16 -21.63 -63.67 -59.78
N GLU A 17 -20.53 -64.41 -59.57
CA GLU A 17 -19.85 -64.44 -58.27
C GLU A 17 -19.19 -63.10 -57.93
N ALA A 18 -18.51 -62.46 -58.89
CA ALA A 18 -17.97 -61.12 -58.72
C ALA A 18 -19.05 -60.09 -58.38
N GLN A 19 -20.25 -60.19 -58.98
CA GLN A 19 -21.36 -59.30 -58.67
C GLN A 19 -21.89 -59.52 -57.24
N LYS A 20 -22.04 -60.78 -56.79
CA LYS A 20 -22.41 -61.11 -55.40
C LYS A 20 -21.40 -60.59 -54.39
N GLU A 21 -20.11 -60.68 -54.71
CA GLU A 21 -19.02 -60.20 -53.86
C GLU A 21 -19.02 -58.67 -53.77
N THR A 22 -19.30 -58.00 -54.89
CA THR A 22 -19.48 -56.53 -54.94
C THR A 22 -20.68 -56.09 -54.10
N GLU A 23 -21.81 -56.79 -54.19
CA GLU A 23 -23.02 -56.54 -53.39
C GLU A 23 -22.74 -56.66 -51.88
N ARG A 24 -22.01 -57.70 -51.46
CA ARG A 24 -21.60 -57.86 -50.05
C ARG A 24 -20.67 -56.75 -49.59
N CYS A 25 -19.68 -56.39 -50.41
CA CYS A 25 -18.76 -55.30 -50.11
C CYS A 25 -19.50 -53.96 -49.95
N PHE A 26 -20.49 -53.70 -50.81
CA PHE A 26 -21.33 -52.51 -50.71
C PHE A 26 -22.15 -52.49 -49.42
N GLN A 27 -22.79 -53.61 -49.06
CA GLN A 27 -23.54 -53.72 -47.80
C GLN A 27 -22.66 -53.55 -46.55
N GLU A 28 -21.43 -54.08 -46.57
CA GLU A 28 -20.47 -53.88 -45.48
C GLU A 28 -20.01 -52.42 -45.39
N THR A 29 -19.77 -51.78 -46.54
CA THR A 29 -19.38 -50.36 -46.61
C THR A 29 -20.50 -49.47 -46.08
N GLU A 30 -21.75 -49.72 -46.45
CA GLU A 30 -22.93 -49.01 -45.97
C GLU A 30 -23.08 -49.14 -44.44
N ARG A 31 -22.90 -50.35 -43.90
CA ARG A 31 -22.90 -50.58 -42.44
C ARG A 31 -21.81 -49.78 -41.74
N ARG A 32 -20.58 -49.83 -42.25
CA ARG A 32 -19.45 -49.06 -41.67
C ARG A 32 -19.70 -47.57 -41.75
N PHE A 33 -20.30 -47.07 -42.82
CA PHE A 33 -20.66 -45.66 -42.97
C PHE A 33 -21.69 -45.23 -41.92
N GLN A 34 -22.77 -46.00 -41.76
CA GLN A 34 -23.80 -45.75 -40.74
C GLN A 34 -23.24 -45.79 -39.30
N GLU A 35 -22.31 -46.71 -39.03
CA GLU A 35 -21.63 -46.79 -37.74
C GLU A 35 -20.73 -45.57 -37.51
N THR A 36 -19.99 -45.14 -38.55
CA THR A 36 -19.15 -43.94 -38.51
C THR A 36 -19.98 -42.68 -38.26
N GLU A 37 -21.12 -42.52 -38.95
CA GLU A 37 -22.03 -41.39 -38.72
C GLU A 37 -22.59 -41.37 -37.29
N ARG A 38 -22.94 -42.54 -36.73
CA ARG A 38 -23.40 -42.63 -35.33
C ARG A 38 -22.32 -42.18 -34.35
N VAL A 39 -21.11 -42.73 -34.48
CA VAL A 39 -19.98 -42.36 -33.61
C VAL A 39 -19.68 -40.88 -33.71
N LEU A 40 -19.66 -40.32 -34.92
CA LEU A 40 -19.36 -38.91 -35.16
C LEU A 40 -20.44 -37.99 -34.56
N LYS A 41 -21.71 -38.40 -34.63
CA LYS A 41 -22.82 -37.69 -33.99
C LYS A 41 -22.74 -37.73 -32.47
N GLU A 42 -22.41 -38.88 -31.89
CA GLU A 42 -22.22 -39.02 -30.45
C GLU A 42 -21.05 -38.18 -29.94
N GLN A 43 -19.90 -38.22 -30.63
CA GLN A 43 -18.74 -37.40 -30.31
C GLN A 43 -19.03 -35.90 -30.41
N SER A 44 -19.79 -35.47 -31.42
CA SER A 44 -20.22 -34.08 -31.57
C SER A 44 -21.08 -33.62 -30.39
N LEU A 45 -22.07 -34.44 -29.99
CA LEU A 45 -22.92 -34.15 -28.83
C LEU A 45 -22.14 -34.13 -27.51
N GLU A 46 -21.17 -35.03 -27.34
CA GLU A 46 -20.30 -35.06 -26.16
C GLU A 46 -19.40 -33.81 -26.12
N THR A 47 -18.85 -33.41 -27.25
CA THR A 47 -18.00 -32.21 -27.38
C THR A 47 -18.79 -30.95 -27.03
N GLU A 48 -20.03 -30.83 -27.54
CA GLU A 48 -20.93 -29.72 -27.22
C GLU A 48 -21.24 -29.65 -25.72
N ARG A 49 -21.52 -30.80 -25.09
CA ARG A 49 -21.74 -30.85 -23.63
C ARG A 49 -20.52 -30.41 -22.83
N ARG A 50 -19.33 -30.89 -23.20
CA ARG A 50 -18.07 -30.50 -22.54
C ARG A 50 -17.78 -29.01 -22.72
N PHE A 51 -18.07 -28.47 -23.90
CA PHE A 51 -17.91 -27.04 -24.17
C PHE A 51 -18.83 -26.20 -23.27
N GLN A 52 -20.11 -26.54 -23.20
CA GLN A 52 -21.08 -25.86 -22.33
C GLN A 52 -20.71 -25.95 -20.84
N GLU A 53 -20.21 -27.11 -20.40
CA GLU A 53 -19.71 -27.29 -19.03
C GLU A 53 -18.49 -26.39 -18.76
N THR A 54 -17.54 -26.35 -19.71
CA THR A 54 -16.35 -25.49 -19.62
C THR A 54 -16.71 -24.01 -19.55
N GLU A 55 -17.66 -23.55 -20.38
CA GLU A 55 -18.16 -22.17 -20.32
C GLU A 55 -18.82 -21.84 -18.98
N ARG A 56 -19.61 -22.76 -18.41
CA ARG A 56 -20.22 -22.58 -17.09
C ARG A 56 -19.17 -22.43 -16.00
N VAL A 57 -18.20 -23.34 -15.96
CA VAL A 57 -17.11 -23.30 -14.96
C VAL A 57 -16.31 -22.01 -15.08
N LEU A 58 -15.95 -21.60 -16.30
CA LEU A 58 -15.24 -20.33 -16.53
C LEU A 58 -16.04 -19.12 -16.06
N LYS A 59 -17.36 -19.10 -16.32
CA LYS A 59 -18.23 -18.02 -15.88
C LYS A 59 -18.34 -17.95 -14.36
N GLU A 60 -18.47 -19.09 -13.69
CA GLU A 60 -18.51 -19.17 -12.22
C GLU A 60 -17.18 -18.71 -11.60
N GLN A 61 -16.05 -19.20 -12.13
CA GLN A 61 -14.72 -18.78 -11.67
C GLN A 61 -14.46 -17.29 -11.87
N SER A 62 -14.91 -16.72 -12.99
CA SER A 62 -14.81 -15.28 -13.25
C SER A 62 -15.60 -14.47 -12.23
N LEU A 63 -16.86 -14.86 -11.96
CA LEU A 63 -17.69 -14.20 -10.95
C LEU A 63 -17.13 -14.33 -9.54
N GLU A 64 -16.55 -15.48 -9.18
CA GLU A 64 -15.90 -15.67 -7.89
C GLU A 64 -14.64 -14.81 -7.76
N THR A 65 -13.83 -14.75 -8.82
CA THR A 65 -12.61 -13.93 -8.86
C THR A 65 -12.96 -12.45 -8.69
N GLU A 66 -13.99 -11.97 -9.38
CA GLU A 66 -14.49 -10.60 -9.24
C GLU A 66 -14.92 -10.29 -7.80
N ARG A 67 -15.66 -11.20 -7.15
CA ARG A 67 -16.07 -11.03 -5.74
C ARG A 67 -14.87 -10.97 -4.80
N ARG A 68 -13.90 -11.88 -4.96
CA ARG A 68 -12.67 -11.88 -4.14
C ARG A 68 -11.85 -10.61 -4.34
N PHE A 69 -11.80 -10.11 -5.57
CA PHE A 69 -11.12 -8.86 -5.90
C PHE A 69 -11.78 -7.67 -5.19
N GLN A 70 -13.11 -7.53 -5.29
CA GLN A 70 -13.87 -6.47 -4.61
C GLN A 70 -13.72 -6.53 -3.08
N GLU A 71 -13.72 -7.74 -2.50
CA GLU A 71 -13.48 -7.91 -1.06
C GLU A 71 -12.05 -7.49 -0.68
N THR A 72 -11.06 -7.86 -1.48
CA THR A 72 -9.66 -7.50 -1.28
C THR A 72 -9.47 -5.97 -1.35
N GLU A 73 -10.06 -5.31 -2.35
CA GLU A 73 -10.03 -3.85 -2.46
C GLU A 73 -10.66 -3.17 -1.24
N ARG A 74 -11.79 -3.70 -0.75
CA ARG A 74 -12.46 -3.16 0.44
C ARG A 74 -11.59 -3.30 1.68
N ILE A 75 -11.01 -4.48 1.92
CA ILE A 75 -10.12 -4.72 3.06
C ILE A 75 -8.90 -3.80 2.99
N LEU A 76 -8.27 -3.68 1.82
CA LEU A 76 -7.12 -2.79 1.62
C LEU A 76 -7.49 -1.33 1.91
N LYS A 77 -8.64 -0.87 1.42
CA LYS A 77 -9.12 0.50 1.68
C LYS A 77 -9.38 0.74 3.16
N GLU A 78 -10.03 -0.18 3.86
CA GLU A 78 -10.28 -0.09 5.29
C GLU A 78 -8.97 -0.11 6.11
N GLN A 79 -8.02 -0.97 5.74
CA GLN A 79 -6.68 -1.04 6.36
C GLN A 79 -5.88 0.23 6.12
N SER A 80 -5.91 0.80 4.92
CA SER A 80 -5.25 2.07 4.60
C SER A 80 -5.78 3.19 5.50
N LEU A 81 -7.10 3.36 5.57
CA LEU A 81 -7.72 4.40 6.40
C LEU A 81 -7.40 4.23 7.89
N LYS A 82 -7.33 2.98 8.38
CA LYS A 82 -6.93 2.69 9.76
C LYS A 82 -5.46 3.06 10.01
N THR A 83 -4.59 2.75 9.05
CA THR A 83 -3.16 3.07 9.10
C THR A 83 -2.94 4.58 9.11
N ASP A 84 -3.61 5.33 8.24
CA ASP A 84 -3.51 6.80 8.18
C ASP A 84 -3.92 7.45 9.52
N ARG A 85 -4.99 6.94 10.14
CA ARG A 85 -5.42 7.38 11.48
C ARG A 85 -4.38 7.07 12.56
N GLN A 86 -3.74 5.90 12.50
CA GLN A 86 -2.69 5.53 13.45
C GLN A 86 -1.45 6.41 13.27
N ILE A 87 -1.01 6.66 12.04
CA ILE A 87 0.12 7.54 11.73
C ILE A 87 -0.15 8.96 12.23
N THR A 88 -1.37 9.47 12.01
CA THR A 88 -1.75 10.82 12.47
C THR A 88 -1.70 10.92 14.00
N ARG A 89 -2.23 9.90 14.70
CA ARG A 89 -2.20 9.87 16.17
C ARG A 89 -0.76 9.80 16.71
N VAL A 90 0.06 8.92 16.15
CA VAL A 90 1.46 8.78 16.55
C VAL A 90 2.23 10.08 16.31
N SER A 91 2.02 10.73 15.16
CA SER A 91 2.63 12.03 14.86
C SER A 91 2.26 13.11 15.89
N GLN A 92 0.99 13.16 16.32
CA GLN A 92 0.52 14.08 17.35
C GLN A 92 1.13 13.77 18.72
N GLU A 93 1.20 12.50 19.10
CA GLU A 93 1.81 12.07 20.37
C GLU A 93 3.31 12.39 20.41
N ILE A 94 4.04 12.12 19.33
CA ILE A 94 5.46 12.49 19.20
C ILE A 94 5.65 14.01 19.31
N GLY A 95 4.83 14.81 18.62
CA GLY A 95 4.88 16.27 18.73
C GLY A 95 4.64 16.78 20.14
N ASN A 96 3.65 16.21 20.85
CA ASN A 96 3.37 16.53 22.24
C ASN A 96 4.52 16.13 23.18
N LEU A 97 5.15 14.98 22.93
CA LEU A 97 6.34 14.55 23.66
C LEU A 97 7.52 15.51 23.45
N GLY A 98 7.74 15.99 22.22
CA GLY A 98 8.77 16.99 21.93
C GLY A 98 8.58 18.28 22.73
N GLY A 99 7.37 18.83 22.78
CA GLY A 99 7.07 20.02 23.57
C GLY A 99 7.20 19.80 25.09
N LYS A 100 6.80 18.63 25.59
CA LYS A 100 7.00 18.24 27.00
C LYS A 100 8.47 18.07 27.34
N TRP A 101 9.27 17.54 26.41
CA TRP A 101 10.70 17.38 26.58
C TRP A 101 11.43 18.72 26.67
N GLY A 102 11.09 19.68 25.79
CA GLY A 102 11.61 21.06 25.89
C GLY A 102 11.36 21.67 27.27
N ARG A 103 10.10 21.61 27.73
CA ARG A 103 9.72 22.11 29.07
C ARG A 103 10.43 21.38 30.21
N PHE A 104 10.66 20.08 30.08
CA PHE A 104 11.40 19.31 31.07
C PHE A 104 12.84 19.81 31.19
N VAL A 105 13.51 20.05 30.06
CA VAL A 105 14.86 20.62 30.06
C VAL A 105 14.87 22.06 30.62
N GLU A 106 13.92 22.92 30.24
CA GLU A 106 13.75 24.27 30.82
C GLU A 106 13.66 24.22 32.36
N ASN A 107 12.79 23.36 32.89
CA ASN A 107 12.58 23.19 34.32
C ASN A 107 13.82 22.67 35.07
N MET A 108 14.71 21.94 34.39
CA MET A 108 15.99 21.51 34.97
C MET A 108 17.04 22.62 34.95
N VAL A 109 17.07 23.44 33.90
CA VAL A 109 18.09 24.49 33.73
C VAL A 109 17.83 25.69 34.64
N ALA A 110 16.56 26.09 34.81
CA ALA A 110 16.21 27.26 35.62
C ALA A 110 16.81 27.24 37.05
N PRO A 111 16.64 26.18 37.88
CA PRO A 111 17.24 26.16 39.22
C PRO A 111 18.78 26.11 39.17
N ALA A 112 19.37 25.50 38.14
CA ALA A 112 20.82 25.44 38.00
C ALA A 112 21.46 26.82 37.73
N CYS A 113 20.69 27.78 37.21
CA CYS A 113 21.18 29.14 36.94
C CYS A 113 21.69 29.83 38.21
N GLU A 114 21.08 29.59 39.36
CA GLU A 114 21.53 30.17 40.64
C GLU A 114 22.98 29.79 40.93
N THR A 115 23.29 28.49 40.86
CA THR A 115 24.65 27.99 41.11
C THR A 115 25.62 28.36 39.98
N LEU A 116 25.15 28.29 38.73
CA LEU A 116 25.98 28.48 37.54
C LEU A 116 26.54 29.91 37.42
N PHE A 117 25.73 30.91 37.77
CA PHE A 117 26.14 32.31 37.74
C PHE A 117 26.83 32.76 39.02
N LEU A 118 26.43 32.22 40.18
CA LEU A 118 27.14 32.48 41.43
C LEU A 118 28.60 32.02 41.35
N ASN A 119 28.87 30.85 40.76
CA ASN A 119 30.23 30.36 40.53
C ASN A 119 31.06 31.19 39.52
N ARG A 120 30.43 32.15 38.84
CA ARG A 120 31.08 33.13 37.95
C ARG A 120 31.15 34.52 38.58
N ASP A 121 30.98 34.60 39.89
CA ASP A 121 30.96 35.85 40.66
C ASP A 121 29.84 36.82 40.22
N ILE A 122 28.74 36.29 39.68
CA ILE A 122 27.53 37.07 39.36
C ILE A 122 26.47 36.73 40.41
N PRO A 123 26.14 37.64 41.34
CA PRO A 123 25.08 37.43 42.31
C PRO A 123 23.75 37.12 41.63
N VAL A 124 22.96 36.22 42.20
CA VAL A 124 21.63 35.90 41.67
C VAL A 124 20.61 36.28 42.74
N HIS A 125 19.75 37.26 42.45
CA HIS A 125 18.68 37.67 43.38
C HIS A 125 17.33 37.06 42.99
N GLN A 126 17.09 36.90 41.70
CA GLN A 126 15.85 36.35 41.19
C GLN A 126 16.08 35.54 39.92
N VAL A 127 15.43 34.38 39.84
CA VAL A 127 15.33 33.55 38.64
C VAL A 127 13.85 33.45 38.26
N SER A 128 13.51 33.87 37.05
CA SER A 128 12.15 33.84 36.53
C SER A 128 12.09 32.98 35.27
N GLN A 129 11.15 32.04 35.21
CA GLN A 129 10.95 31.18 34.04
C GLN A 129 9.85 31.74 33.14
N ARG A 130 10.00 31.53 31.83
CA ARG A 130 9.01 31.85 30.79
C ARG A 130 8.53 33.30 30.85
N VAL A 131 9.47 34.24 30.96
CA VAL A 131 9.16 35.66 31.03
C VAL A 131 8.70 36.12 29.64
N ARG A 132 7.47 36.62 29.55
CA ARG A 132 6.85 37.04 28.29
C ARG A 132 6.40 38.49 28.34
N LYS A 133 6.73 39.26 27.30
CA LYS A 133 6.26 40.64 27.13
C LYS A 133 5.74 40.88 25.72
N ARG A 134 4.66 41.65 25.61
CA ARG A 134 4.01 42.00 24.34
C ARG A 134 4.05 43.50 24.14
N LEU A 135 4.54 43.94 22.98
CA LEU A 135 4.71 45.34 22.61
C LEU A 135 4.44 45.50 21.11
N ASP A 136 3.63 46.49 20.72
CA ASP A 136 3.30 46.82 19.31
C ASP A 136 2.95 45.60 18.44
N GLY A 137 2.16 44.69 18.98
CA GLY A 137 1.73 43.46 18.30
C GLY A 137 2.78 42.35 18.25
N LYS A 138 4.03 42.61 18.62
CA LYS A 138 5.10 41.61 18.77
C LYS A 138 5.14 41.02 20.18
N THR A 139 5.66 39.81 20.31
CA THR A 139 5.85 39.13 21.61
C THR A 139 7.28 38.63 21.70
N LEU A 140 7.94 38.87 22.83
CA LEU A 140 9.22 38.29 23.19
C LEU A 140 9.01 37.37 24.41
N GLU A 141 9.45 36.12 24.30
CA GLU A 141 9.49 35.15 25.39
C GLU A 141 10.94 34.78 25.69
N ILE A 142 11.26 34.68 26.96
CA ILE A 142 12.58 34.31 27.47
C ILE A 142 12.40 33.12 28.38
N ASP A 143 13.11 32.02 28.11
CA ASP A 143 12.98 30.78 28.86
C ASP A 143 13.34 30.98 30.33
N VAL A 144 14.50 31.58 30.61
CA VAL A 144 14.92 31.93 31.96
C VAL A 144 15.55 33.32 31.98
N LEU A 145 15.03 34.19 32.84
CA LEU A 145 15.57 35.52 33.12
C LEU A 145 16.15 35.54 34.53
N VAL A 146 17.44 35.87 34.65
CA VAL A 146 18.13 36.01 35.93
C VAL A 146 18.47 37.47 36.14
N THR A 147 18.11 38.01 37.30
CA THR A 147 18.32 39.43 37.62
C THR A 147 19.01 39.59 38.97
N ASN A 148 19.83 40.62 39.06
CA ASN A 148 20.35 41.20 40.30
C ASN A 148 20.33 42.74 40.19
N GLU A 149 20.91 43.44 41.14
CA GLU A 149 20.93 44.92 41.16
C GLU A 149 21.69 45.54 39.96
N ASN A 150 22.66 44.83 39.39
CA ASN A 150 23.61 45.34 38.40
C ASN A 150 23.54 44.61 37.05
N HIS A 151 22.90 43.44 36.96
CA HIS A 151 22.94 42.52 35.85
C HIS A 151 21.58 41.93 35.54
N VAL A 152 21.33 41.75 34.25
CA VAL A 152 20.22 40.97 33.71
C VAL A 152 20.77 39.97 32.72
N LEU A 153 20.53 38.69 32.99
CA LEU A 153 21.00 37.58 32.16
C LEU A 153 19.78 36.92 31.52
N VAL A 154 19.81 36.84 30.19
CA VAL A 154 18.85 36.12 29.37
C VAL A 154 19.42 34.75 29.07
N VAL A 155 18.69 33.70 29.44
CA VAL A 155 19.10 32.31 29.24
C VAL A 155 18.06 31.62 28.37
N GLU A 156 18.50 31.16 27.21
CA GLU A 156 17.72 30.33 26.29
C GLU A 156 18.08 28.85 26.50
N VAL A 157 17.08 27.97 26.52
CA VAL A 157 17.27 26.55 26.79
C VAL A 157 16.96 25.73 25.53
N LYS A 158 17.96 24.96 25.07
CA LYS A 158 17.79 24.04 23.94
C LYS A 158 18.08 22.61 24.37
N SER A 159 17.18 21.69 24.03
CA SER A 159 17.41 20.24 24.21
C SER A 159 18.50 19.71 23.28
N SER A 160 18.67 20.35 22.12
CA SER A 160 19.80 20.18 21.20
C SER A 160 20.16 21.55 20.63
N LEU A 161 21.39 22.01 20.84
CA LEU A 161 21.84 23.33 20.39
C LEU A 161 22.29 23.31 18.93
N SER A 162 21.84 24.28 18.14
CA SER A 162 22.30 24.55 16.77
C SER A 162 22.87 25.97 16.62
N VAL A 163 23.56 26.23 15.50
CA VAL A 163 24.08 27.57 15.17
C VAL A 163 22.95 28.57 14.97
N ASP A 164 21.82 28.15 14.41
CA ASP A 164 20.71 29.05 14.14
C ASP A 164 19.99 29.46 15.44
N ASP A 165 19.93 28.58 16.45
CA ASP A 165 19.45 28.94 17.80
C ASP A 165 20.28 30.09 18.40
N VAL A 166 21.59 30.07 18.22
CA VAL A 166 22.49 31.12 18.72
C VAL A 166 22.23 32.44 18.00
N LYS A 167 22.07 32.40 16.67
CA LYS A 167 21.75 33.61 15.88
C LYS A 167 20.40 34.20 16.27
N GLU A 168 19.41 33.35 16.52
CA GLU A 168 18.08 33.76 16.96
C GLU A 168 18.15 34.45 18.33
N LEU A 169 18.88 33.87 19.28
CA LEU A 169 19.09 34.50 20.59
C LEU A 169 19.77 35.88 20.46
N ILE A 170 20.81 36.01 19.64
CA ILE A 170 21.48 37.30 19.41
C ILE A 170 20.51 38.35 18.85
N LYS A 171 19.63 37.95 17.92
CA LYS A 171 18.59 38.83 17.40
C LYS A 171 17.60 39.25 18.49
N ASN A 172 17.12 38.29 19.28
CA ASN A 172 16.21 38.56 20.40
C ASN A 172 16.82 39.52 21.43
N LEU A 173 18.12 39.37 21.74
CA LEU A 173 18.87 40.26 22.62
C LEU A 173 18.96 41.70 22.09
N THR A 174 19.00 41.87 20.77
CA THR A 174 19.00 43.20 20.14
C THR A 174 17.69 43.95 20.39
N GLU A 175 16.57 43.23 20.46
CA GLU A 175 15.25 43.80 20.73
C GLU A 175 14.92 43.86 22.24
N PHE A 176 15.67 43.14 23.09
CA PHE A 176 15.37 42.97 24.53
C PHE A 176 15.08 44.29 25.26
N ARG A 177 15.94 45.31 25.12
CA ARG A 177 15.79 46.61 25.79
C ARG A 177 14.53 47.38 25.37
N GLN A 178 13.99 47.11 24.17
CA GLN A 178 12.73 47.70 23.72
C GLN A 178 11.56 47.07 24.47
N PHE A 179 11.59 45.75 24.65
CA PHE A 179 10.55 45.03 25.39
C PHE A 179 10.65 45.26 26.90
N PHE A 180 11.85 45.29 27.46
CA PHE A 180 12.11 45.42 28.90
C PHE A 180 12.94 46.68 29.23
N PRO A 181 12.36 47.89 29.06
CA PRO A 181 13.06 49.15 29.32
C PRO A 181 13.37 49.40 30.81
N GLU A 182 12.78 48.62 31.71
CA GLU A 182 13.06 48.64 33.16
C GLU A 182 14.47 48.14 33.52
N TYR A 183 15.18 47.51 32.58
CA TYR A 183 16.52 46.96 32.74
C TYR A 183 17.54 47.68 31.87
#